data_AF-A0A6J8AAJ8-F1
#
_entry.id   AF-A0A6J8AAJ8-F1
#
_cell.length_a   1.000
_cell.length_b   1.000
_cell.length_c   1.000
_cell.angle_alpha   90.00
_cell.angle_beta   90.00
_cell.angle_gamma   90.00
#
_symmetry.space_group_name_H-M   'P 1'
#
loop_
_entity.id
_entity.type
_entity.pdbx_description
1 polymer ?
#
loop_
_entity_poly.entity_id
_entity_poly.type
_entity_poly.pdbx_seq_one_letter_code
_entity_poly.pdbx_strand_id
1 'polypeptide(L)'
;MRIPNEVTLDDGTITNNLETILSKWKSSYHSLLNPNVNAEYNKVENCNIKENIICIDLDKEITIDEVHKVVMNAKNCKSAGIDLIQAELCKNISIISILQKLFNLCFSSGNVPNMWNKGIITPIPKCSTSDPRDSVSYRGITLAPFAYKMFYNILNERLFKWLDKREIINDEQNGFMKGKSTIDHISTITSIIETRKKCKLSTYVAFIDFKKAYDSINRVFLFNKLENLGISSKFMYSLKALYSNVECSVRVNAYAKLILAYAKMNSAYAKMNLA
;
A
#
# COMPACT_ATOMS: atom_id res chain seq x y z
N MET A 1 8.71 15.05 15.31
CA MET A 1 9.92 15.02 14.45
C MET A 1 9.78 16.14 13.44
N ARG A 2 10.74 17.06 13.33
CA ARG A 2 10.68 18.21 12.41
C ARG A 2 11.51 17.89 11.17
N ILE A 3 10.93 18.11 9.99
CA ILE A 3 11.70 18.12 8.74
C ILE A 3 12.54 19.41 8.76
N PRO A 4 13.81 19.42 8.35
CA PRO A 4 14.59 20.66 8.34
C PRO A 4 13.90 21.73 7.50
N ASN A 5 14.05 23.00 7.90
CA ASN A 5 13.60 24.14 7.09
C ASN A 5 14.60 24.45 5.96
N GLU A 6 15.30 23.43 5.47
CA GLU A 6 16.33 23.51 4.45
C GLU A 6 16.40 22.18 3.68
N VAL A 7 16.78 22.26 2.40
CA VAL A 7 16.91 21.10 1.52
C VAL A 7 18.20 21.22 0.70
N THR A 8 18.83 20.09 0.40
CA THR A 8 19.94 20.02 -0.56
C THR A 8 19.38 19.88 -1.97
N LEU A 9 19.79 20.78 -2.86
CA LEU A 9 19.46 20.75 -4.28
C LEU A 9 20.36 19.79 -5.06
N ASP A 10 20.01 19.52 -6.31
CA ASP A 10 20.74 18.56 -7.15
C ASP A 10 22.17 19.01 -7.50
N ASP A 11 22.45 20.31 -7.41
CA ASP A 11 23.77 20.92 -7.56
C ASP A 11 24.59 20.93 -6.26
N GLY A 12 24.05 20.38 -5.17
CA GLY A 12 24.68 20.33 -3.86
C GLY A 12 24.51 21.60 -3.02
N THR A 13 23.84 22.64 -3.54
CA THR A 13 23.55 23.86 -2.78
C THR A 13 22.45 23.62 -1.75
N ILE A 14 22.49 24.37 -0.65
CA ILE A 14 21.48 24.31 0.42
C ILE A 14 20.61 25.56 0.32
N THR A 15 19.29 25.36 0.33
CA THR A 15 18.32 26.45 0.34
C THR A 15 17.36 26.33 1.52
N ASN A 16 16.99 27.48 2.08
CA ASN A 16 15.95 27.62 3.10
C ASN A 16 14.66 28.26 2.53
N ASN A 17 14.59 28.46 1.20
CA ASN A 17 13.42 29.01 0.54
C ASN A 17 12.27 28.00 0.57
N LEU A 18 11.12 28.41 1.13
CA LEU A 18 9.97 27.54 1.33
C LEU A 18 9.43 26.96 0.01
N GLU A 19 9.33 27.76 -1.05
CA GLU A 19 8.82 27.30 -2.35
C GLU A 19 9.76 26.25 -2.96
N THR A 20 11.06 26.47 -2.87
CA THR A 20 12.08 25.54 -3.36
C THR A 20 12.11 24.25 -2.56
N ILE A 21 11.97 24.32 -1.23
CA ILE A 21 11.84 23.13 -0.38
C ILE A 21 10.65 22.29 -0.84
N LEU A 22 9.49 22.91 -0.98
CA LEU A 22 8.26 22.20 -1.32
C LEU A 22 8.28 21.64 -2.74
N SER A 23 8.85 22.36 -3.70
CA SER A 23 9.02 21.87 -5.07
C SER A 23 9.98 20.67 -5.12
N LYS A 24 11.05 20.68 -4.31
CA LYS A 24 11.97 19.55 -4.19
C LYS A 24 11.28 18.32 -3.59
N TRP A 25 10.58 18.46 -2.47
CA TRP A 25 9.81 17.37 -1.86
C TRP A 25 8.74 16.82 -2.81
N LYS A 26 8.00 17.70 -3.50
CA LYS A 26 7.04 17.32 -4.55
C LYS A 26 7.71 16.47 -5.62
N SER A 27 8.81 16.95 -6.19
CA SER A 27 9.49 16.31 -7.32
C SER A 27 10.10 14.97 -6.92
N SER A 28 10.72 14.88 -5.75
CA SER A 28 11.29 13.63 -5.24
C SER A 28 10.24 12.54 -5.06
N TYR A 29 9.10 12.87 -4.45
CA TYR A 29 8.01 11.90 -4.29
C TYR A 29 7.28 11.63 -5.61
N HIS A 30 7.14 12.62 -6.50
CA HIS A 30 6.55 12.40 -7.82
C HIS A 30 7.35 11.36 -8.61
N SER A 31 8.67 11.50 -8.67
CA SER A 31 9.55 10.54 -9.36
C SER A 31 9.62 9.18 -8.67
N LEU A 32 9.51 9.14 -7.34
CA LEU A 32 9.48 7.89 -6.58
C LEU A 32 8.16 7.13 -6.81
N LEU A 33 7.03 7.84 -6.86
CA LEU A 33 5.72 7.24 -7.00
C LEU A 33 5.41 6.87 -8.47
N ASN A 34 5.99 7.57 -9.44
CA ASN A 34 5.82 7.34 -10.88
C ASN A 34 7.16 6.97 -11.54
N PRO A 35 7.73 5.78 -11.27
CA PRO A 35 8.95 5.36 -11.95
C PRO A 35 8.72 5.23 -13.45
N ASN A 36 9.70 5.63 -14.26
CA ASN A 36 9.74 5.28 -15.69
C ASN A 36 9.93 3.76 -15.80
N VAL A 37 8.83 3.04 -15.87
CA VAL A 37 8.86 1.62 -16.23
C VAL A 37 8.98 1.56 -17.74
N ASN A 38 10.12 1.10 -18.26
CA ASN A 38 10.29 0.87 -19.69
C ASN A 38 9.12 0.05 -20.22
N ALA A 39 8.47 0.56 -21.27
CA ALA A 39 7.31 -0.02 -21.94
C ALA A 39 7.59 -1.38 -22.64
N GLU A 40 8.73 -2.01 -22.39
CA GLU A 40 9.16 -3.24 -23.03
C GLU A 40 8.49 -4.51 -22.47
N TYR A 41 7.74 -4.41 -21.37
CA TYR A 41 6.90 -5.51 -20.87
C TYR A 41 5.49 -5.56 -21.51
N ASN A 42 5.25 -4.82 -22.60
CA ASN A 42 3.97 -4.84 -23.34
C ASN A 42 3.76 -6.07 -24.24
N LYS A 43 4.54 -7.16 -24.06
CA LYS A 43 4.17 -8.49 -24.55
C LYS A 43 3.53 -9.28 -23.43
N VAL A 44 2.32 -8.92 -23.04
CA VAL A 44 1.45 -9.84 -22.30
C VAL A 44 0.19 -9.96 -23.12
N GLU A 45 -0.09 -11.19 -23.54
CA GLU A 45 -1.24 -11.58 -24.34
C GLU A 45 -2.53 -10.95 -23.80
N ASN A 46 -3.37 -10.45 -24.71
CA ASN A 46 -4.73 -10.04 -24.40
C ASN A 46 -5.44 -11.19 -23.69
N CYS A 47 -5.50 -11.14 -22.36
CA CYS A 47 -6.41 -11.98 -21.61
C CYS A 47 -7.80 -11.43 -21.91
N ASN A 48 -8.54 -12.12 -22.77
CA ASN A 48 -9.95 -11.87 -22.98
C ASN A 48 -10.61 -11.82 -21.60
N ILE A 49 -11.16 -10.66 -21.24
CA ILE A 49 -11.98 -10.50 -20.05
C ILE A 49 -13.10 -11.52 -20.19
N LYS A 50 -13.00 -12.65 -19.51
CA LYS A 50 -14.12 -13.58 -19.40
C LYS A 50 -15.16 -12.86 -18.57
N GLU A 51 -16.26 -12.49 -19.23
CA GLU A 51 -17.41 -11.83 -18.63
C GLU A 51 -17.88 -12.58 -17.37
N ASN A 52 -18.18 -11.82 -16.31
CA ASN A 52 -18.95 -12.25 -15.14
C ASN A 52 -18.51 -13.56 -14.48
N ILE A 53 -17.21 -13.73 -14.20
CA ILE A 53 -16.79 -14.78 -13.26
C ILE A 53 -17.26 -14.37 -11.86
N ILE A 54 -18.27 -15.05 -11.35
CA ILE A 54 -18.75 -14.91 -9.97
C ILE A 54 -17.94 -15.85 -9.09
N CYS A 55 -17.36 -15.31 -8.02
CA CYS A 55 -16.76 -16.10 -6.97
C CYS A 55 -17.64 -16.01 -5.73
N ILE A 56 -18.37 -17.09 -5.43
CA ILE A 56 -19.30 -17.16 -4.28
C ILE A 56 -18.61 -16.78 -2.97
N ASP A 57 -17.31 -17.05 -2.81
CA ASP A 57 -16.57 -16.73 -1.59
C ASP A 57 -16.20 -15.25 -1.47
N LEU A 58 -15.85 -14.57 -2.57
CA LEU A 58 -15.39 -13.17 -2.57
C LEU A 58 -16.51 -12.16 -2.77
N ASP A 59 -17.55 -12.52 -3.54
CA ASP A 59 -18.57 -11.59 -4.04
C ASP A 59 -19.79 -11.41 -3.12
N LYS A 60 -19.79 -12.09 -1.96
CA LYS A 60 -20.84 -11.92 -0.94
C LYS A 60 -20.93 -10.47 -0.50
N GLU A 61 -22.10 -10.06 -0.04
CA GLU A 61 -22.23 -8.75 0.59
C GLU A 61 -21.32 -8.63 1.81
N ILE A 62 -20.86 -7.41 2.09
CA ILE A 62 -20.09 -7.07 3.27
C ILE A 62 -21.02 -7.16 4.48
N THR A 63 -20.68 -8.07 5.38
CA THR A 63 -21.43 -8.31 6.61
C THR A 63 -21.12 -7.26 7.66
N ILE A 64 -22.05 -7.05 8.59
CA ILE A 64 -21.82 -6.13 9.71
C ILE A 64 -20.66 -6.60 10.59
N ASP A 65 -20.46 -7.91 10.72
CA ASP A 65 -19.38 -8.49 11.52
C ASP A 65 -18.00 -8.21 10.93
N GLU A 66 -17.86 -8.24 9.60
CA GLU A 66 -16.62 -7.85 8.93
C GLU A 66 -16.29 -6.38 9.22
N VAL A 67 -17.29 -5.49 9.13
CA VAL A 67 -17.11 -4.06 9.43
C VAL A 67 -16.77 -3.86 10.90
N HIS A 68 -17.53 -4.50 11.79
CA HIS A 68 -17.31 -4.43 13.23
C HIS A 68 -15.90 -4.87 13.58
N LYS A 69 -15.45 -6.00 13.03
CA LYS A 69 -14.11 -6.52 13.26
C LYS A 69 -13.02 -5.53 12.83
N VAL A 70 -13.06 -4.99 11.61
CA VAL A 70 -12.01 -4.08 11.15
C VAL A 70 -12.01 -2.76 11.91
N VAL A 71 -13.19 -2.23 12.26
CA VAL A 71 -13.33 -0.99 13.03
C VAL A 71 -12.81 -1.17 14.45
N MET A 72 -13.15 -2.26 15.12
CA MET A 72 -12.70 -2.51 16.49
C MET A 72 -11.20 -2.80 16.56
N ASN A 73 -10.64 -3.46 15.55
CA ASN A 73 -9.20 -3.73 15.44
C ASN A 73 -8.38 -2.51 15.02
N ALA A 74 -9.01 -1.44 14.53
CA ALA A 74 -8.32 -0.20 14.21
C ALA A 74 -7.66 0.37 15.48
N LYS A 75 -6.37 0.70 15.38
CA LYS A 75 -5.59 1.19 16.52
C LYS A 75 -6.03 2.60 16.91
N ASN A 76 -6.22 2.81 18.21
CA ASN A 76 -6.48 4.12 18.78
C ASN A 76 -5.22 5.01 18.75
N CYS A 77 -5.43 6.31 18.89
CA CYS A 77 -4.46 7.39 18.99
C CYS A 77 -3.52 7.43 17.78
N LYS A 78 -4.04 7.06 16.60
CA LYS A 78 -3.33 7.14 15.33
C LYS A 78 -3.71 8.41 14.58
N SER A 79 -2.79 8.88 13.75
CA SER A 79 -3.00 10.05 12.91
C SER A 79 -4.16 9.82 11.94
N ALA A 80 -5.07 10.79 11.88
CA ALA A 80 -6.17 10.79 10.92
C ALA A 80 -5.66 11.07 9.50
N GLY A 81 -6.44 10.63 8.51
CA GLY A 81 -6.23 10.94 7.10
C GLY A 81 -6.66 12.37 6.77
N ILE A 82 -6.89 12.63 5.48
CA ILE A 82 -7.40 13.93 5.02
C ILE A 82 -8.85 14.20 5.45
N ASP A 83 -9.57 13.16 5.87
CA ASP A 83 -10.92 13.23 6.43
C ASP A 83 -10.96 13.68 7.90
N LEU A 84 -9.81 13.74 8.57
CA LEU A 84 -9.68 14.11 9.98
C LEU A 84 -10.42 13.17 10.95
N ILE A 85 -10.82 11.97 10.49
CA ILE A 85 -11.54 10.99 11.30
C ILE A 85 -10.55 10.08 12.03
N GLN A 86 -10.64 10.07 13.36
CA GLN A 86 -9.91 9.14 14.23
C GLN A 86 -10.71 7.86 14.44
N ALA A 87 -10.02 6.74 14.64
CA ALA A 87 -10.64 5.42 14.71
C ALA A 87 -11.64 5.30 15.87
N GLU A 88 -11.33 5.93 17.01
CA GLU A 88 -12.10 5.90 18.25
C GLU A 88 -13.50 6.47 18.07
N LEU A 89 -13.63 7.51 17.25
CA LEU A 89 -14.92 8.13 16.94
C LEU A 89 -15.84 7.17 16.20
N CYS A 90 -15.27 6.18 15.50
CA CYS A 90 -16.02 5.22 14.69
C CYS A 90 -16.30 3.90 15.40
N LYS A 91 -15.80 3.68 16.63
CA LYS A 91 -16.04 2.47 17.44
C LYS A 91 -17.42 2.49 18.11
N ASN A 92 -18.45 2.66 17.29
CA ASN A 92 -19.84 2.71 17.70
C ASN A 92 -20.71 1.94 16.70
N ILE A 93 -21.69 1.19 17.20
CA ILE A 93 -22.55 0.31 16.39
C ILE A 93 -23.33 1.07 15.30
N SER A 94 -23.79 2.28 15.58
CA SER A 94 -24.53 3.11 14.62
C SER A 94 -23.64 3.50 13.43
N ILE A 95 -22.38 3.86 13.70
CA ILE A 95 -21.41 4.19 12.66
C ILE A 95 -21.03 2.93 11.87
N ILE A 96 -20.83 1.80 12.54
CA ILE A 96 -20.56 0.51 11.90
C ILE A 96 -21.68 0.13 10.93
N SER A 97 -22.94 0.33 11.31
CA SER A 97 -24.08 0.07 10.43
C SER A 97 -24.11 1.02 9.21
N ILE A 98 -23.79 2.31 9.39
CA ILE A 98 -23.68 3.27 8.28
C ILE A 98 -22.54 2.88 7.33
N LEU A 99 -21.37 2.53 7.87
CA LEU A 99 -20.21 2.08 7.10
C LEU A 99 -20.53 0.81 6.32
N GLN A 100 -21.26 -0.14 6.90
CA GLN A 100 -21.66 -1.37 6.20
C GLN A 100 -22.54 -1.07 4.98
N LYS A 101 -23.51 -0.16 5.09
CA LYS A 101 -24.32 0.28 3.96
C LYS A 101 -23.46 0.96 2.88
N LEU A 102 -22.60 1.89 3.30
CA LEU A 102 -21.67 2.58 2.39
C LEU A 102 -20.75 1.59 1.66
N PHE A 103 -20.19 0.62 2.37
CA PHE A 103 -19.28 -0.37 1.80
C PHE A 103 -19.98 -1.30 0.83
N ASN A 104 -21.21 -1.72 1.12
CA ASN A 104 -21.99 -2.51 0.17
C ASN A 104 -22.34 -1.73 -1.09
N LEU A 105 -22.69 -0.44 -0.98
CA LEU A 105 -22.91 0.43 -2.13
C LEU A 105 -21.63 0.58 -2.98
N CYS A 106 -20.47 0.75 -2.34
CA CYS A 106 -19.20 0.82 -3.05
C CYS A 106 -18.86 -0.52 -3.73
N PHE A 107 -19.07 -1.64 -3.03
CA PHE A 107 -18.77 -2.99 -3.51
C PHE A 107 -19.70 -3.43 -4.64
N SER A 108 -20.98 -3.06 -4.60
CA SER A 108 -21.94 -3.39 -5.65
C SER A 108 -21.75 -2.53 -6.90
N SER A 109 -21.42 -1.25 -6.74
CA SER A 109 -21.22 -0.32 -7.85
C SER A 109 -19.84 -0.39 -8.48
N GLY A 110 -18.86 -0.99 -7.78
CA GLY A 110 -17.45 -0.97 -8.20
C GLY A 110 -16.83 0.43 -8.16
N ASN A 111 -17.42 1.36 -7.41
CA ASN A 111 -16.97 2.74 -7.29
C ASN A 111 -16.74 3.12 -5.83
N VAL A 112 -15.81 4.05 -5.59
CA VAL A 112 -15.50 4.56 -4.26
C VAL A 112 -15.56 6.09 -4.23
N PRO A 113 -15.85 6.72 -3.08
CA PRO A 113 -15.81 8.17 -2.96
C PRO A 113 -14.45 8.74 -3.38
N ASN A 114 -14.43 9.83 -4.17
CA ASN A 114 -13.17 10.43 -4.63
C ASN A 114 -12.20 10.81 -3.49
N MET A 115 -12.74 11.15 -2.31
CA MET A 115 -11.94 11.45 -1.13
C MET A 115 -11.06 10.27 -0.70
N TRP A 116 -11.49 9.03 -0.92
CA TRP A 116 -10.76 7.82 -0.55
C TRP A 116 -9.44 7.67 -1.31
N ASN A 117 -9.38 8.25 -2.50
CA ASN A 117 -8.19 8.26 -3.34
C ASN A 117 -7.21 9.38 -2.95
N LYS A 118 -7.49 10.16 -1.90
CA LYS A 118 -6.63 11.26 -1.45
C LYS A 118 -5.83 10.85 -0.22
N GLY A 119 -4.50 11.01 -0.29
CA GLY A 119 -3.57 10.66 0.78
C GLY A 119 -2.69 11.82 1.22
N ILE A 120 -2.27 11.81 2.49
CA ILE A 120 -1.24 12.72 3.00
C ILE A 120 0.02 11.93 3.32
N ILE A 121 1.07 12.13 2.53
CA ILE A 121 2.39 11.55 2.76
C ILE A 121 3.07 12.32 3.90
N THR A 122 3.40 11.60 4.96
CA THR A 122 4.23 12.07 6.07
C THR A 122 5.62 11.44 5.92
N PRO A 123 6.66 12.24 5.60
CA PRO A 123 8.03 11.76 5.53
C PRO A 123 8.57 11.33 6.90
N ILE A 124 9.21 10.17 6.96
CA ILE A 124 9.90 9.65 8.16
C ILE A 124 11.34 9.29 7.78
N PRO A 125 12.37 9.77 8.50
CA PRO A 125 13.77 9.43 8.20
C PRO A 125 14.00 7.91 8.13
N LYS A 126 14.77 7.46 7.13
CA LYS A 126 15.14 6.04 6.98
C LYS A 126 16.07 5.58 8.09
N CYS A 127 17.02 6.44 8.44
CA CYS A 127 18.04 6.24 9.47
C CYS A 127 18.20 7.53 10.28
N SER A 128 18.65 7.44 11.52
CA SER A 128 18.99 8.61 12.34
C SER A 128 20.25 9.34 11.85
N THR A 129 21.10 8.67 11.06
CA THR A 129 22.40 9.20 10.59
C THR A 129 22.39 9.75 9.17
N SER A 130 21.29 9.57 8.42
CA SER A 130 21.19 10.11 7.06
C SER A 130 21.01 11.64 7.09
N ASP A 131 21.55 12.33 6.08
CA ASP A 131 21.38 13.79 5.95
C ASP A 131 19.88 14.14 5.91
N PRO A 132 19.37 14.86 6.92
CA PRO A 132 17.95 15.17 6.99
C PRO A 132 17.51 16.18 5.92
N ARG A 133 18.45 16.81 5.21
CA ARG A 133 18.20 17.73 4.09
C ARG A 133 17.97 17.01 2.77
N ASP A 134 18.31 15.73 2.69
CA ASP A 134 18.03 14.90 1.51
C ASP A 134 16.65 14.24 1.61
N SER A 135 15.72 14.68 0.77
CA SER A 135 14.37 14.11 0.67
C SER A 135 14.33 12.60 0.34
N VAL A 136 15.35 12.05 -0.32
CA VAL A 136 15.42 10.61 -0.68
C VAL A 136 15.75 9.76 0.55
N SER A 137 16.31 10.36 1.60
CA SER A 137 16.62 9.72 2.87
C SER A 137 15.40 9.49 3.75
N TYR A 138 14.19 9.80 3.28
CA TYR A 138 12.93 9.60 4.00
C TYR A 138 12.08 8.46 3.39
N ARG A 139 11.28 7.81 4.22
CA ARG A 139 10.16 6.94 3.86
C ARG A 139 8.88 7.76 3.89
N GLY A 140 8.11 7.78 2.81
CA GLY A 140 6.80 8.42 2.81
C GLY A 140 5.74 7.46 3.32
N ILE A 141 5.17 7.74 4.49
CA ILE A 141 4.00 7.01 5.00
C ILE A 141 2.74 7.76 4.60
N THR A 142 1.80 7.09 3.95
CA THR A 142 0.56 7.72 3.48
C THR A 142 -0.53 7.59 4.53
N LEU A 143 -1.04 8.72 5.01
CA LEU A 143 -2.23 8.80 5.84
C LEU A 143 -3.46 8.81 4.92
N ALA A 144 -4.17 7.70 4.88
CA ALA A 144 -5.41 7.54 4.12
C ALA A 144 -6.66 7.79 4.97
N PRO A 145 -7.81 8.11 4.33
CA PRO A 145 -9.09 8.23 5.00
C PRO A 145 -9.46 6.97 5.79
N PHE A 146 -10.16 7.15 6.90
CA PHE A 146 -10.58 6.07 7.78
C PHE A 146 -11.43 5.05 7.04
N ALA A 147 -12.50 5.49 6.37
CA ALA A 147 -13.43 4.59 5.68
C ALA A 147 -12.74 3.80 4.55
N TYR A 148 -11.81 4.42 3.82
CA TYR A 148 -10.96 3.74 2.83
C TYR A 148 -10.16 2.60 3.47
N LYS A 149 -9.48 2.86 4.59
CA LYS A 149 -8.68 1.84 5.29
C LYS A 149 -9.55 0.67 5.75
N MET A 150 -10.75 0.95 6.25
CA MET A 150 -11.68 -0.10 6.70
C MET A 150 -12.14 -0.95 5.52
N PHE A 151 -12.55 -0.32 4.42
CA PHE A 151 -12.97 -1.04 3.22
C PHE A 151 -11.83 -1.86 2.61
N TYR A 152 -10.64 -1.27 2.47
CA TYR A 152 -9.43 -1.97 2.03
C TYR A 152 -9.12 -3.18 2.90
N ASN A 153 -9.18 -3.04 4.23
CA ASN A 153 -8.91 -4.14 5.15
C ASN A 153 -9.91 -5.30 4.99
N ILE A 154 -11.20 -5.00 4.77
CA ILE A 154 -12.21 -6.04 4.51
C ILE A 154 -11.88 -6.79 3.22
N LEU A 155 -11.58 -6.08 2.12
CA LEU A 155 -11.20 -6.71 0.87
C LEU A 155 -9.92 -7.54 1.03
N ASN A 156 -8.91 -7.01 1.72
CA ASN A 156 -7.66 -7.71 1.97
C ASN A 156 -7.87 -9.00 2.79
N GLU A 157 -8.68 -8.97 3.84
CA GLU A 157 -9.00 -10.18 4.62
C GLU A 157 -9.74 -11.23 3.79
N ARG A 158 -10.67 -10.82 2.92
CA ARG A 158 -11.37 -11.73 2.01
C ARG A 158 -10.43 -12.36 1.00
N LEU A 159 -9.60 -11.55 0.36
CA LEU A 159 -8.61 -12.02 -0.61
C LEU A 159 -7.62 -12.99 0.03
N PHE A 160 -7.11 -12.65 1.23
CA PHE A 160 -6.19 -13.52 1.95
C PHE A 160 -6.81 -14.87 2.26
N LYS A 161 -8.02 -14.91 2.82
CA LYS A 161 -8.74 -16.17 3.09
C LYS A 161 -8.97 -16.98 1.82
N TRP A 162 -9.26 -16.31 0.70
CA TRP A 162 -9.49 -16.96 -0.58
C TRP A 162 -8.21 -17.59 -1.15
N LEU A 163 -7.07 -16.91 -1.02
CA LEU A 163 -5.74 -17.39 -1.42
C LEU A 163 -5.29 -18.57 -0.55
N ASP A 164 -5.47 -18.45 0.76
CA ASP A 164 -5.11 -19.45 1.77
C ASP A 164 -5.90 -20.75 1.57
N LYS A 165 -7.23 -20.67 1.41
CA LYS A 165 -8.11 -21.82 1.12
C LYS A 165 -7.73 -22.58 -0.17
N ARG A 166 -7.03 -21.94 -1.10
CA ARG A 166 -6.60 -22.52 -2.38
C ARG A 166 -5.13 -22.89 -2.40
N GLU A 167 -4.42 -22.71 -1.28
CA GLU A 167 -3.00 -23.03 -1.18
C GLU A 167 -2.16 -22.33 -2.27
N ILE A 168 -2.57 -21.11 -2.65
CA ILE A 168 -1.89 -20.33 -3.71
C ILE A 168 -0.57 -19.75 -3.20
N ILE A 169 -0.48 -19.47 -1.89
CA ILE A 169 0.71 -18.89 -1.27
C ILE A 169 1.59 -20.04 -0.76
N ASN A 170 2.82 -20.12 -1.26
CA ASN A 170 3.78 -21.13 -0.86
C ASN A 170 4.16 -21.01 0.62
N ASP A 171 4.54 -22.14 1.23
CA ASP A 171 4.90 -22.20 2.64
C ASP A 171 6.19 -21.42 2.98
N GLU A 172 7.10 -21.25 2.02
CA GLU A 172 8.32 -20.47 2.20
C GLU A 172 8.06 -18.96 2.29
N GLN A 173 6.86 -18.49 1.93
CA GLN A 173 6.46 -17.10 2.13
C GLN A 173 6.14 -16.87 3.61
N ASN A 174 7.02 -16.17 4.33
CA ASN A 174 6.78 -15.78 5.72
C ASN A 174 6.43 -14.29 5.86
N GLY A 175 6.93 -13.45 4.94
CA GLY A 175 6.67 -12.02 4.96
C GLY A 175 5.17 -11.72 4.83
N PHE A 176 4.65 -10.89 5.73
CA PHE A 176 3.24 -10.46 5.77
C PHE A 176 2.21 -11.59 5.98
N MET A 177 2.65 -12.79 6.39
CA MET A 177 1.77 -13.90 6.69
C MET A 177 1.44 -13.94 8.19
N LYS A 178 0.17 -14.15 8.51
CA LYS A 178 -0.27 -14.28 9.92
C LYS A 178 0.36 -15.53 10.53
N GLY A 179 0.94 -15.39 11.73
CA GLY A 179 1.54 -16.51 12.46
C GLY A 179 2.93 -16.94 11.99
N LYS A 180 3.49 -16.26 10.98
CA LYS A 180 4.88 -16.46 10.54
C LYS A 180 5.74 -15.25 10.91
N SER A 181 7.02 -15.48 11.11
CA SER A 181 8.00 -14.49 11.56
C SER A 181 9.32 -14.62 10.82
N THR A 182 10.19 -13.62 11.00
CA THR A 182 11.57 -13.69 10.48
C THR A 182 12.41 -14.74 11.20
N ILE A 183 12.03 -15.12 12.43
CA ILE A 183 12.72 -16.17 13.21
C ILE A 183 12.57 -17.52 12.51
N ASP A 184 11.42 -17.80 11.90
CA ASP A 184 11.17 -19.05 11.18
C ASP A 184 12.12 -19.21 9.98
N HIS A 185 12.38 -18.11 9.25
CA HIS A 185 13.36 -18.09 8.15
C HIS A 185 14.80 -18.25 8.66
N ILE A 186 15.15 -17.58 9.76
CA ILE A 186 16.49 -17.69 10.39
C ILE A 186 16.73 -19.13 10.87
N SER A 187 15.73 -19.75 11.49
CA SER A 187 15.81 -21.14 11.95
C SER A 187 16.00 -22.08 10.76
N THR A 188 15.17 -21.95 9.73
CA THR A 188 15.22 -22.78 8.52
C THR A 188 16.59 -22.70 7.84
N ILE A 189 17.10 -21.49 7.58
CA ILE A 189 18.38 -21.31 6.90
C ILE A 189 19.54 -21.82 7.75
N THR A 190 19.52 -21.60 9.06
CA THR A 190 20.54 -22.09 9.99
C THR A 190 20.58 -23.62 10.00
N SER A 191 19.43 -24.28 10.10
CA SER A 191 19.34 -25.75 10.09
C SER A 191 19.82 -26.35 8.76
N ILE A 192 19.51 -25.72 7.62
CA ILE A 192 20.02 -26.14 6.30
C ILE A 192 21.55 -26.04 6.27
N ILE A 193 22.11 -24.91 6.69
CA ILE A 193 23.56 -24.69 6.70
C ILE A 193 24.27 -25.69 7.61
N GLU A 194 23.76 -25.91 8.83
CA GLU A 194 24.33 -26.87 9.77
C GLU A 194 24.30 -28.30 9.26
N THR A 195 23.20 -28.72 8.66
CA THR A 195 23.04 -30.07 8.10
C THR A 195 24.03 -30.28 6.95
N ARG A 196 24.14 -29.32 6.03
CA ARG A 196 25.08 -29.42 4.90
C ARG A 196 26.53 -29.42 5.36
N LYS A 197 26.86 -28.65 6.40
CA LYS A 197 28.19 -28.68 7.05
C LYS A 197 28.50 -30.06 7.63
N LYS A 198 27.56 -30.69 8.34
CA LYS A 198 27.73 -32.06 8.89
C LYS A 198 27.98 -33.08 7.78
N CYS A 199 27.30 -32.95 6.64
CA CYS A 199 27.50 -33.80 5.47
C CYS A 199 28.73 -33.44 4.62
N LYS A 200 29.55 -32.47 5.04
CA LYS A 200 30.73 -31.98 4.30
C LYS A 200 30.41 -31.52 2.87
N LEU A 201 29.22 -30.96 2.67
CA LEU A 201 28.78 -30.45 1.37
C LEU A 201 29.11 -28.96 1.22
N SER A 202 29.70 -28.59 0.09
CA SER A 202 29.86 -27.18 -0.30
C SER A 202 28.50 -26.49 -0.35
N THR A 203 28.40 -25.32 0.28
CA THR A 203 27.13 -24.58 0.43
C THR A 203 27.37 -23.11 0.13
N TYR A 204 26.54 -22.54 -0.74
CA TYR A 204 26.57 -21.13 -1.12
C TYR A 204 25.19 -20.53 -0.83
N VAL A 205 25.15 -19.28 -0.37
CA VAL A 205 23.91 -18.56 -0.03
C VAL A 205 23.91 -17.24 -0.78
N ALA A 206 22.80 -16.92 -1.44
CA ALA A 206 22.58 -15.65 -2.11
C ALA A 206 21.44 -14.89 -1.44
N PHE A 207 21.70 -13.62 -1.09
CA PHE A 207 20.69 -12.71 -0.57
C PHE A 207 20.31 -11.73 -1.67
N ILE A 208 19.03 -11.68 -2.03
CA ILE A 208 18.49 -10.84 -3.10
C ILE A 208 17.57 -9.81 -2.45
N ASP A 209 17.83 -8.52 -2.70
CA ASP A 209 16.98 -7.42 -2.24
C ASP A 209 16.48 -6.58 -3.42
N PHE A 210 15.20 -6.24 -3.39
CA PHE A 210 14.56 -5.46 -4.45
C PHE A 210 14.59 -3.97 -4.11
N LYS A 211 15.26 -3.19 -4.95
CA LYS A 211 15.26 -1.72 -4.82
C LYS A 211 13.85 -1.17 -4.97
N LYS A 212 13.33 -0.57 -3.89
CA LYS A 212 12.00 0.06 -3.84
C LYS A 212 10.87 -0.89 -4.29
N ALA A 213 10.83 -2.11 -3.74
CA ALA A 213 9.92 -3.18 -4.15
C ALA A 213 8.44 -2.76 -4.31
N TYR A 214 7.87 -2.03 -3.35
CA TYR A 214 6.48 -1.54 -3.45
C TYR A 214 6.29 -0.51 -4.55
N ASP A 215 7.34 0.28 -4.80
CA ASP A 215 7.29 1.36 -5.76
C ASP A 215 7.42 0.88 -7.21
N SER A 216 8.02 -0.28 -7.44
CA SER A 216 8.32 -0.81 -8.76
C SER A 216 7.28 -1.79 -9.31
N ILE A 217 6.21 -2.08 -8.57
CA ILE A 217 5.18 -3.03 -9.01
C ILE A 217 4.42 -2.49 -10.23
N ASN A 218 4.47 -3.24 -11.34
CA ASN A 218 3.61 -3.01 -12.50
C ASN A 218 2.19 -3.49 -12.19
N ARG A 219 1.24 -2.56 -12.18
CA ARG A 219 -0.15 -2.85 -11.80
C ARG A 219 -0.95 -3.56 -12.85
N VAL A 220 -0.67 -3.30 -14.13
CA VAL A 220 -1.28 -4.04 -15.23
C VAL A 220 -0.93 -5.52 -15.06
N PHE A 221 0.35 -5.82 -14.82
CA PHE A 221 0.79 -7.19 -14.54
C PHE A 221 0.16 -7.76 -13.26
N LEU A 222 0.07 -6.98 -12.17
CA LEU A 222 -0.56 -7.41 -10.93
C LEU A 222 -2.03 -7.80 -11.15
N PHE A 223 -2.81 -6.95 -11.80
CA PHE A 223 -4.23 -7.23 -12.07
C PHE A 223 -4.41 -8.39 -13.03
N ASN A 224 -3.58 -8.51 -14.08
CA ASN A 224 -3.60 -9.66 -14.97
C ASN A 224 -3.28 -10.97 -14.22
N LYS A 225 -2.31 -10.94 -13.29
CA LYS A 225 -2.00 -12.10 -12.44
C LYS A 225 -3.19 -12.48 -11.56
N LEU A 226 -3.87 -11.50 -10.96
CA LEU A 226 -5.06 -11.72 -10.15
C LEU A 226 -6.23 -12.28 -10.97
N GLU A 227 -6.41 -11.81 -12.20
CA GLU A 227 -7.41 -12.33 -13.14
C GLU A 227 -7.10 -13.77 -13.55
N ASN A 228 -5.84 -14.08 -13.86
CA ASN A 228 -5.39 -15.44 -14.20
C ASN A 228 -5.50 -16.43 -13.04
N LEU A 229 -5.48 -15.95 -11.79
CA LEU A 229 -5.78 -16.78 -10.61
C LEU A 229 -7.27 -17.14 -10.50
N GLY A 230 -8.15 -16.49 -11.28
CA GLY A 230 -9.60 -16.74 -11.27
C GLY A 230 -10.36 -15.90 -10.23
N ILE A 231 -9.84 -14.72 -9.87
CA ILE A 231 -10.56 -13.77 -9.02
C ILE A 231 -11.77 -13.21 -9.78
N SER A 232 -12.89 -13.07 -9.09
CA SER A 232 -14.14 -12.58 -9.67
C SER A 232 -14.05 -11.14 -10.17
N SER A 233 -14.78 -10.84 -11.24
CA SER A 233 -14.80 -9.51 -11.84
C SER A 233 -15.30 -8.44 -10.86
N LYS A 234 -16.34 -8.75 -10.05
CA LYS A 234 -16.90 -7.81 -9.06
C LYS A 234 -15.87 -7.41 -7.99
N PHE A 235 -15.20 -8.39 -7.40
CA PHE A 235 -14.11 -8.13 -6.44
C PHE A 235 -12.97 -7.37 -7.10
N MET A 236 -12.61 -7.74 -8.34
CA MET A 236 -11.58 -7.06 -9.12
C MET A 236 -11.90 -5.58 -9.38
N TYR A 237 -13.15 -5.25 -9.74
CA TYR A 237 -13.58 -3.86 -9.93
C TYR A 237 -13.47 -3.05 -8.64
N SER A 238 -13.92 -3.62 -7.52
CA SER A 238 -13.81 -2.98 -6.20
C SER A 238 -12.35 -2.73 -5.81
N LEU A 239 -11.46 -3.67 -6.11
CA LEU A 239 -10.03 -3.52 -5.88
C LEU A 239 -9.44 -2.43 -6.80
N LYS A 240 -9.71 -2.48 -8.10
CA LYS A 240 -9.27 -1.48 -9.09
C LYS A 240 -9.74 -0.07 -8.73
N ALA A 241 -10.94 0.08 -8.17
CA ALA A 241 -11.47 1.36 -7.71
C ALA A 241 -10.58 2.03 -6.65
N LEU A 242 -9.99 1.25 -5.73
CA LEU A 242 -9.07 1.75 -4.68
C LEU A 242 -7.70 2.20 -5.21
N TYR A 243 -7.37 1.82 -6.44
CA TYR A 243 -6.09 2.14 -7.09
C TYR A 243 -6.23 3.17 -8.21
N SER A 244 -7.45 3.62 -8.50
CA SER A 244 -7.76 4.55 -9.57
C SER A 244 -7.66 6.00 -9.08
N ASN A 245 -6.95 6.85 -9.82
CA ASN A 245 -6.87 8.30 -9.57
C ASN A 245 -6.42 8.68 -8.14
N VAL A 246 -5.43 7.97 -7.58
CA VAL A 246 -4.87 8.35 -6.27
C VAL A 246 -4.12 9.69 -6.39
N GLU A 247 -4.39 10.59 -5.46
CA GLU A 247 -3.75 11.90 -5.32
C GLU A 247 -3.10 11.98 -3.95
N CYS A 248 -1.82 12.35 -3.90
CA CYS A 248 -1.08 12.44 -2.63
C CYS A 248 -0.47 13.82 -2.44
N SER A 249 -0.56 14.36 -1.23
CA SER A 249 0.14 15.58 -0.80
C SER A 249 1.28 15.23 0.15
N VAL A 250 2.43 15.90 0.06
CA VAL A 250 3.53 15.70 1.01
C VAL A 250 3.43 16.74 2.13
N ARG A 251 3.40 16.29 3.38
CA ARG A 251 3.39 17.14 4.57
C ARG A 251 4.82 17.52 4.94
N VAL A 252 5.16 18.81 4.82
CA VAL A 252 6.46 19.37 5.21
C VAL A 252 6.26 20.37 6.34
N ASN A 253 6.64 20.00 7.57
CA ASN A 253 6.44 20.76 8.81
C ASN A 253 4.96 21.15 9.10
N ALA A 254 4.70 21.66 10.31
CA ALA A 254 3.35 22.00 10.78
C ALA A 254 2.80 23.33 10.24
N TYR A 255 3.37 23.87 9.16
CA TYR A 255 2.83 25.09 8.57
C TYR A 255 1.54 24.76 7.80
N ALA A 256 0.48 25.44 8.21
CA ALA A 256 -0.92 25.29 7.81
C ALA A 256 -1.22 25.53 6.31
N LYS A 257 -0.21 25.47 5.44
CA LYS A 257 -0.37 25.43 3.98
C LYS A 257 -0.13 24.00 3.53
N LEU A 258 -1.24 23.29 3.31
CA LEU A 258 -1.31 22.07 2.54
C LEU A 258 -0.75 22.36 1.14
N ILE A 259 0.56 22.26 0.95
CA ILE A 259 1.14 22.42 -0.39
C ILE A 259 1.02 21.05 -1.04
N LEU A 260 -0.15 20.89 -1.65
CA LEU A 260 -0.47 19.88 -2.65
C LEU A 260 0.65 19.91 -3.69
N ALA A 261 1.60 19.02 -3.50
CA ALA A 261 2.30 18.38 -4.59
C ALA A 261 1.24 17.70 -5.45
N TYR A 262 0.52 18.45 -6.30
CA TYR A 262 -0.46 17.89 -7.22
C TYR A 262 0.29 16.93 -8.14
N ALA A 263 0.21 15.65 -7.81
CA ALA A 263 0.56 14.55 -8.68
C ALA A 263 -0.79 13.98 -9.10
N LYS A 264 -1.29 14.43 -10.26
CA LYS A 264 -2.38 13.74 -10.93
C LYS A 264 -1.78 12.42 -11.40
N MET A 265 -2.02 11.35 -10.66
CA MET A 265 -1.51 10.04 -11.03
C MET A 265 -2.41 9.51 -12.15
N ASN A 266 -1.84 9.30 -13.34
CA ASN A 266 -2.55 8.58 -14.39
C ASN A 266 -3.01 7.24 -13.83
N SER A 267 -4.25 6.87 -14.16
CA SER A 267 -5.06 5.78 -13.60
C SER A 267 -4.37 4.41 -13.48
N ALA A 268 -3.21 4.22 -14.10
CA ALA A 268 -2.42 3.00 -14.07
C ALA A 268 -1.38 2.90 -12.93
N TYR A 269 -1.11 3.94 -12.12
CA TYR A 269 0.11 3.97 -11.26
C TYR A 269 -0.04 4.46 -9.80
N ALA A 270 -1.26 4.61 -9.30
CA ALA A 270 -1.53 5.47 -8.14
C ALA A 270 -1.35 4.82 -6.72
N LYS A 271 -0.28 5.13 -5.96
CA LYS A 271 0.12 4.43 -4.69
C LYS A 271 -0.42 5.03 -3.38
N MET A 272 -0.78 4.16 -2.42
CA MET A 272 -0.84 4.49 -0.99
C MET A 272 -0.08 3.43 -0.19
N ASN A 273 1.02 3.82 0.48
CA ASN A 273 1.64 3.00 1.52
C ASN A 273 0.92 3.32 2.85
N LEU A 274 -0.08 2.52 3.17
CA LEU A 274 -0.98 2.73 4.31
C LEU A 274 -0.33 2.36 5.63
N ALA A 275 -0.62 3.13 6.67
CA ALA A 275 -0.29 2.82 8.07
C ALA A 275 -1.53 2.47 8.89
#